data_AF-A0A0D1DXF0-F1
#
_entry.id   AF-A0A0D1DXF0-F1
#
_cell.length_a   1.000
_cell.length_b   1.000
_cell.length_c   1.000
_cell.angle_alpha   90.00
_cell.angle_beta   90.00
_cell.angle_gamma   90.00
#
_symmetry.space_group_name_H-M   'P 1'
#
loop_
_entity.id
_entity.type
_entity.pdbx_description
1 polymer ?
#
loop_
_entity_poly.entity_id
_entity_poly.type
_entity_poly.pdbx_seq_one_letter_code
_entity_poly.pdbx_strand_id
1 'polypeptide(L)'
;MALDDFIYNAEHGVVVCRRCATCLVPREQSWMKHLRAKPHELKGSYLQLTVEHLATYSLRSSDQLRAQAKDTSRQPHPCQPIAGLALYDGFICHCAPGECTYKTRRIKLMRDHLAVHGKKGKQHSDTTPLWRACQLQTYFTAKGMIDYFEVDASALPTAPLDPPSLTCTCTSASTSTPTTTRTSSPTMTCTSASTLTLSSWTPGRLQ
;
A
#
# COMPACT_ATOMS: atom_id res chain seq x y z
N MET A 1 -7.07 -14.75 -3.38
CA MET A 1 -5.85 -15.54 -3.68
C MET A 1 -4.64 -14.71 -3.22
N ALA A 2 -3.57 -15.28 -2.66
CA ALA A 2 -2.37 -14.53 -2.23
C ALA A 2 -1.72 -13.67 -3.31
N LEU A 3 -2.05 -13.86 -4.59
CA LEU A 3 -1.62 -12.95 -5.65
C LEU A 3 -2.28 -11.56 -5.56
N ASP A 4 -3.47 -11.46 -4.95
CA ASP A 4 -4.18 -10.18 -4.74
C ASP A 4 -3.46 -9.26 -3.72
N ASP A 5 -2.53 -9.83 -2.95
CA ASP A 5 -1.69 -9.11 -1.99
C ASP A 5 -0.47 -8.46 -2.66
N PHE A 6 -0.20 -8.75 -3.93
CA PHE A 6 0.97 -8.23 -4.66
C PHE A 6 0.57 -7.26 -5.76
N ILE A 7 1.20 -6.08 -5.78
CA ILE A 7 1.01 -5.08 -6.83
C ILE A 7 2.32 -4.96 -7.60
N TYR A 8 2.29 -5.26 -8.90
CA TYR A 8 3.42 -4.97 -9.78
C TYR A 8 3.35 -3.53 -10.26
N ASN A 9 4.41 -2.75 -10.02
CA ASN A 9 4.58 -1.42 -10.57
C ASN A 9 5.65 -1.49 -11.67
N ALA A 10 5.21 -1.35 -12.93
CA ALA A 10 6.07 -1.45 -14.10
C ALA A 10 7.04 -0.27 -14.27
N GLU A 11 6.64 0.93 -13.85
CA GLU A 11 7.48 2.15 -13.96
C GLU A 11 8.73 2.04 -13.11
N HIS A 12 8.57 1.54 -11.90
CA HIS A 12 9.66 1.31 -10.96
C HIS A 12 10.28 -0.10 -11.09
N GLY A 13 9.60 -1.04 -11.76
CA GLY A 13 10.03 -2.43 -11.86
C GLY A 13 10.10 -3.11 -10.50
N VAL A 14 9.07 -2.95 -9.66
CA VAL A 14 9.01 -3.51 -8.31
C VAL A 14 7.68 -4.21 -8.07
N VAL A 15 7.70 -5.23 -7.20
CA VAL A 15 6.46 -5.82 -6.65
C VAL A 15 6.30 -5.38 -5.21
N VAL A 16 5.16 -4.77 -4.91
CA VAL A 16 4.78 -4.34 -3.58
C VAL A 16 3.92 -5.41 -2.92
N CYS A 17 4.32 -5.86 -1.75
CA CYS A 17 3.46 -6.65 -0.88
C CYS A 17 2.58 -5.70 -0.06
N ARG A 18 1.27 -5.71 -0.32
CA ARG A 18 0.29 -4.85 0.36
C ARG A 18 0.17 -5.15 1.85
N ARG A 19 0.23 -6.43 2.23
CA ARG A 19 0.10 -6.85 3.64
C ARG A 19 1.30 -6.45 4.49
N CYS A 20 2.49 -6.45 3.90
CA CYS A 20 3.71 -6.02 4.57
C CYS A 20 4.02 -4.53 4.36
N ALA A 21 3.36 -3.89 3.39
CA ALA A 21 3.63 -2.53 2.93
C ALA A 21 5.10 -2.28 2.53
N THR A 22 5.72 -3.27 1.88
CA THR A 22 7.14 -3.25 1.45
C THR A 22 7.31 -3.86 0.06
N CYS A 23 8.32 -3.43 -0.69
CA CYS A 23 8.68 -4.10 -1.94
C CYS A 23 9.43 -5.41 -1.69
N LEU A 24 9.19 -6.39 -2.57
CA LEU A 24 9.94 -7.63 -2.60
C LEU A 24 11.30 -7.41 -3.26
N VAL A 25 12.37 -7.77 -2.56
CA VAL A 25 13.73 -7.75 -3.12
C VAL A 25 13.79 -8.75 -4.26
N PRO A 26 14.30 -8.41 -5.46
CA PRO A 26 14.26 -9.25 -6.67
C PRO A 26 15.24 -10.42 -6.58
N ARG A 27 15.01 -11.34 -5.65
CA ARG A 27 15.78 -12.55 -5.38
C ARG A 27 14.82 -13.60 -4.87
N GLU A 28 14.82 -14.76 -5.52
CA GLU A 28 13.92 -15.88 -5.21
C GLU A 28 13.99 -16.30 -3.73
N GLN A 29 15.20 -16.43 -3.18
CA GLN A 29 15.39 -16.76 -1.76
C GLN A 29 14.78 -15.72 -0.83
N SER A 30 14.78 -14.44 -1.22
CA SER A 30 14.14 -13.37 -0.44
C SER A 30 12.62 -13.50 -0.50
N TRP A 31 12.06 -13.82 -1.67
CA TRP A 31 10.62 -14.05 -1.82
C TRP A 31 10.18 -15.25 -0.98
N MET A 32 10.87 -16.38 -1.08
CA MET A 32 10.56 -17.56 -0.28
C MET A 32 10.59 -17.27 1.23
N LYS A 33 11.60 -16.54 1.71
CA LYS A 33 11.69 -16.13 3.12
C LYS A 33 10.52 -15.22 3.52
N HIS A 34 10.19 -14.24 2.69
CA HIS A 34 9.07 -13.32 2.92
C HIS A 34 7.72 -14.05 2.96
N LEU A 35 7.44 -14.89 1.96
CA LEU A 35 6.18 -15.61 1.83
C LEU A 35 5.96 -16.65 2.94
N ARG A 36 7.03 -17.24 3.48
CA ARG A 36 6.94 -18.17 4.62
C ARG A 36 6.77 -17.45 5.97
N ALA A 37 7.16 -16.19 6.07
CA ALA A 37 7.01 -15.42 7.30
C ALA A 37 5.57 -14.92 7.47
N LYS A 38 5.22 -14.52 8.70
CA LYS A 38 3.98 -13.78 8.95
C LYS A 38 4.03 -12.43 8.21
N PRO A 39 2.90 -11.95 7.65
CA PRO A 39 1.53 -12.46 7.78
C PRO A 39 1.10 -13.49 6.71
N HIS A 40 2.03 -13.98 5.90
CA HIS A 40 1.74 -14.79 4.71
C HIS A 40 1.70 -16.30 5.01
N GLU A 41 2.73 -16.84 5.65
CA GLU A 41 2.85 -18.25 6.04
C GLU A 41 2.53 -19.26 4.90
N LEU A 42 2.84 -18.91 3.64
CA LEU A 42 2.61 -19.77 2.47
C LEU A 42 3.49 -21.03 2.50
N LYS A 43 2.91 -22.16 2.08
CA LYS A 43 3.57 -23.48 2.05
C LYS A 43 3.19 -24.27 0.79
N GLY A 44 3.97 -25.31 0.49
CA GLY A 44 3.67 -26.29 -0.56
C GLY A 44 3.58 -25.69 -1.97
N SER A 45 2.66 -26.23 -2.78
CA SER A 45 2.43 -25.81 -4.17
C SER A 45 2.08 -24.33 -4.29
N TYR A 46 1.38 -23.79 -3.30
CA TYR A 46 0.97 -22.38 -3.33
C TYR A 46 2.14 -21.42 -3.25
N LEU A 47 3.14 -21.75 -2.43
CA LEU A 47 4.40 -21.02 -2.36
C LEU A 47 5.14 -21.08 -3.71
N GLN A 48 5.22 -22.27 -4.32
CA GLN A 48 5.91 -22.47 -5.60
C GLN A 48 5.26 -21.67 -6.73
N LEU A 49 3.94 -21.78 -6.89
CA LEU A 49 3.19 -21.03 -7.90
C LEU A 49 3.32 -19.51 -7.71
N THR A 50 3.33 -19.04 -6.46
CA THR A 50 3.53 -17.61 -6.18
C THR A 50 4.94 -17.15 -6.57
N VAL A 51 5.97 -17.94 -6.25
CA VAL A 51 7.36 -17.64 -6.62
C VAL A 51 7.55 -17.64 -8.14
N GLU A 52 7.01 -18.65 -8.82
CA GLU A 52 7.04 -18.74 -10.28
C GLU A 52 6.35 -17.54 -10.93
N HIS A 53 5.19 -17.15 -10.40
CA HIS A 53 4.49 -15.96 -10.88
C HIS A 53 5.33 -14.68 -10.67
N LEU A 54 5.94 -14.49 -9.51
CA LEU A 54 6.81 -13.34 -9.23
C LEU A 54 8.03 -13.29 -10.17
N ALA A 55 8.53 -14.45 -10.59
CA ALA A 55 9.65 -14.55 -11.53
C ALA A 55 9.29 -14.10 -12.96
N THR A 56 8.00 -14.05 -13.31
CA THR A 56 7.57 -13.55 -14.63
C THR A 56 7.72 -12.03 -14.77
N TYR A 57 7.80 -11.29 -13.66
CA TYR A 57 7.94 -9.84 -13.69
C TYR A 57 9.38 -9.38 -13.97
N SER A 58 9.51 -8.30 -14.72
CA SER A 58 10.80 -7.64 -14.95
C SER A 58 11.13 -6.71 -13.78
N LEU A 59 11.91 -7.20 -12.82
CA LEU A 59 12.21 -6.48 -11.59
C LEU A 59 13.60 -5.84 -11.59
N ARG A 60 13.67 -4.58 -11.14
CA ARG A 60 14.93 -3.82 -11.02
C ARG A 60 15.68 -4.20 -9.75
N SER A 61 17.00 -4.29 -9.85
CA SER A 61 17.88 -4.51 -8.70
C SER A 61 17.88 -3.30 -7.75
N SER A 62 18.31 -3.52 -6.49
CA SER A 62 18.45 -2.42 -5.51
C SER A 62 19.37 -1.31 -6.00
N ASP A 63 20.41 -1.65 -6.76
CA ASP A 63 21.39 -0.68 -7.25
C ASP A 63 20.81 0.15 -8.40
N GLN A 64 20.01 -0.48 -9.27
CA GLN A 64 19.27 0.22 -10.32
C GLN A 64 18.25 1.18 -9.74
N LEU A 65 17.52 0.77 -8.70
CA LEU A 65 16.56 1.64 -7.99
C LEU A 65 17.25 2.82 -7.31
N ARG A 66 18.42 2.60 -6.70
CA ARG A 66 19.23 3.67 -6.10
C ARG A 66 19.76 4.65 -7.15
N ALA A 67 20.21 4.13 -8.30
CA ALA A 67 20.66 4.96 -9.41
C ALA A 67 19.50 5.81 -9.96
N GLN A 68 18.32 5.22 -10.14
CA GLN A 68 17.12 5.92 -10.56
C GLN A 68 16.70 6.98 -9.53
N ALA A 69 16.69 6.66 -8.23
CA ALA A 69 16.34 7.63 -7.19
C ALA A 69 17.29 8.84 -7.18
N LYS A 70 18.58 8.63 -7.46
CA LYS A 70 19.54 9.74 -7.62
C LYS A 70 19.22 10.59 -8.85
N ASP A 71 18.90 9.96 -9.98
CA ASP A 71 18.53 10.69 -11.19
C ASP A 71 17.22 11.46 -11.01
N THR A 72 16.19 10.83 -10.44
CA THR A 72 14.92 11.48 -10.10
C THR A 72 15.07 12.53 -9.01
N SER A 73 16.03 12.41 -8.09
CA SER A 73 16.32 13.49 -7.12
C SER A 73 16.87 14.76 -7.77
N ARG A 74 17.39 14.66 -9.00
CA ARG A 74 17.77 15.81 -9.84
C ARG A 74 16.58 16.36 -10.62
N GLN A 75 15.46 15.63 -10.68
CA GLN A 75 14.24 16.06 -11.34
C GLN A 75 13.40 16.93 -10.37
N PRO A 76 12.74 17.99 -10.89
CA PRO A 76 12.07 18.98 -10.05
C PRO A 76 10.75 18.54 -9.41
N HIS A 77 10.26 17.31 -9.64
CA HIS A 77 8.94 16.89 -9.18
C HIS A 77 8.98 15.68 -8.22
N PRO A 78 8.23 15.73 -7.10
CA PRO A 78 8.06 14.57 -6.22
C PRO A 78 7.43 13.41 -6.98
N CYS A 79 7.83 12.17 -6.64
CA CYS A 79 7.28 10.98 -7.28
C CYS A 79 5.80 10.81 -6.90
N GLN A 80 5.01 10.19 -7.78
CA GLN A 80 3.71 9.70 -7.38
C GLN A 80 3.88 8.60 -6.33
N PRO A 81 3.05 8.58 -5.26
CA PRO A 81 3.11 7.53 -4.25
C PRO A 81 2.86 6.14 -4.86
N ILE A 82 3.73 5.19 -4.56
CA ILE A 82 3.57 3.80 -5.00
C ILE A 82 2.45 3.16 -4.17
N ALA A 83 1.41 2.68 -4.84
CA ALA A 83 0.26 2.04 -4.22
C ALA A 83 0.67 0.82 -3.36
N GLY A 84 0.10 0.74 -2.15
CA GLY A 84 0.33 -0.36 -1.21
C GLY A 84 1.66 -0.31 -0.45
N LEU A 85 2.53 0.68 -0.72
CA LEU A 85 3.80 0.85 -0.03
C LEU A 85 3.63 1.80 1.17
N ALA A 86 4.35 1.54 2.26
CA ALA A 86 4.24 2.35 3.48
C ALA A 86 4.67 3.80 3.25
N LEU A 87 3.83 4.74 3.71
CA LEU A 87 4.14 6.16 3.78
C LEU A 87 4.71 6.51 5.15
N TYR A 88 5.69 7.41 5.13
CA TYR A 88 6.38 7.85 6.33
C TYR A 88 6.52 9.36 6.35
N ASP A 89 6.24 9.97 7.51
CA ASP A 89 6.65 11.35 7.73
C ASP A 89 8.17 11.44 7.84
N GLY A 90 8.73 12.46 7.22
CA GLY A 90 10.15 12.73 7.28
C GLY A 90 10.52 14.16 6.94
N PHE A 91 11.82 14.36 6.85
CA PHE A 91 12.44 15.66 6.70
C PHE A 91 13.44 15.62 5.54
N ILE A 92 13.43 16.67 4.74
CA ILE A 92 14.39 16.89 3.65
C ILE A 92 15.22 18.12 3.98
N CYS A 93 16.53 18.00 3.82
CA CYS A 93 17.42 19.14 3.98
C CYS A 93 17.09 20.21 2.92
N HIS A 94 16.91 21.45 3.35
CA HIS A 94 16.61 22.58 2.47
C HIS A 94 17.76 23.60 2.44
N CYS A 95 18.95 23.21 2.93
CA CYS A 95 20.07 24.12 3.06
C CYS A 95 20.75 24.49 1.73
N ALA A 96 20.74 23.57 0.76
CA ALA A 96 21.30 23.76 -0.58
C ALA A 96 20.45 22.95 -1.57
N PRO A 97 19.37 23.54 -2.11
CA PRO A 97 18.51 22.86 -3.08
C PRO A 97 19.32 22.37 -4.30
N GLY A 98 19.18 21.09 -4.65
CA GLY A 98 19.90 20.46 -5.78
C GLY A 98 21.29 19.89 -5.44
N GLU A 99 21.97 20.42 -4.44
CA GLU A 99 23.27 19.91 -3.98
C GLU A 99 23.13 18.93 -2.82
N CYS A 100 22.21 19.21 -1.89
CA CYS A 100 21.93 18.34 -0.76
C CYS A 100 20.61 17.59 -0.96
N THR A 101 20.73 16.28 -1.16
CA THR A 101 19.58 15.36 -1.30
C THR A 101 19.34 14.54 -0.04
N TYR A 102 19.84 15.00 1.13
CA TYR A 102 19.70 14.28 2.38
C TYR A 102 18.23 14.26 2.86
N LYS A 103 17.73 13.05 3.10
CA LYS A 103 16.36 12.78 3.58
C LYS A 103 16.42 11.82 4.75
N THR A 104 15.58 12.05 5.76
CA THR A 104 15.49 11.15 6.93
C THR A 104 14.14 11.25 7.59
N ARG A 105 13.71 10.17 8.24
CA ARG A 105 12.50 10.17 9.07
C ARG A 105 12.71 10.80 10.45
N ARG A 106 13.97 10.88 10.91
CA ARG A 106 14.28 11.25 12.29
C ARG A 106 14.81 12.68 12.36
N ILE A 107 14.06 13.57 13.03
CA ILE A 107 14.46 14.97 13.19
C ILE A 107 15.84 15.14 13.84
N LYS A 108 16.21 14.24 14.76
CA LYS A 108 17.54 14.24 15.39
C LYS A 108 18.65 14.09 14.34
N LEU A 109 18.53 13.11 13.44
CA LEU A 109 19.50 12.89 12.37
C LEU A 109 19.54 14.07 11.38
N MET A 110 18.40 14.71 11.13
CA MET A 110 18.36 15.93 10.32
C MET A 110 19.14 17.06 10.99
N ARG A 111 18.95 17.30 12.29
CA ARG A 111 19.70 18.33 13.04
C ARG A 111 21.20 18.06 13.06
N ASP A 112 21.60 16.79 13.21
CA ASP A 112 23.00 16.38 13.18
C ASP A 112 23.60 16.60 11.79
N HIS A 113 22.84 16.30 10.73
CA HIS A 113 23.25 16.51 9.34
C HIS A 113 23.53 17.98 9.01
N LEU A 114 22.84 18.94 9.62
CA LEU A 114 23.06 20.37 9.36
C LEU A 114 24.49 20.83 9.65
N ALA A 115 25.22 20.12 10.51
CA ALA A 115 26.63 20.39 10.76
C ALA A 115 27.49 20.28 9.49
N VAL A 116 27.10 19.43 8.53
CA VAL A 116 27.74 19.32 7.19
C VAL A 116 27.66 20.64 6.42
N HIS A 117 26.60 21.42 6.66
CA HIS A 117 26.41 22.75 6.07
C HIS A 117 26.88 23.89 6.97
N GLY A 118 27.56 23.60 8.09
CA GLY A 118 27.97 24.60 9.08
C GLY A 118 26.80 25.25 9.84
N LYS A 119 25.60 24.69 9.76
CA LYS A 119 24.38 25.22 10.39
C LYS A 119 24.04 24.44 11.65
N LYS A 120 23.36 25.10 12.60
CA LYS A 120 22.89 24.49 13.85
C LYS A 120 21.39 24.30 13.78
N GLY A 121 20.87 23.18 14.29
CA GLY A 121 19.43 22.91 14.32
C GLY A 121 18.58 23.98 15.00
N LYS A 122 19.14 24.76 15.94
CA LYS A 122 18.46 25.89 16.59
C LYS A 122 18.22 27.10 15.67
N GLN A 123 18.92 27.19 14.55
CA GLN A 123 18.75 28.27 13.56
C GLN A 123 17.53 28.04 12.66
N HIS A 124 16.93 26.85 12.70
CA HIS A 124 15.69 26.59 12.00
C HIS A 124 14.55 27.37 12.65
N SER A 125 13.89 28.18 11.84
CA SER A 125 12.69 28.92 12.17
C SER A 125 11.75 28.90 10.97
N ASP A 126 10.50 29.27 11.18
CA ASP A 126 9.52 29.35 10.08
C ASP A 126 9.95 30.38 9.01
N THR A 127 10.68 31.42 9.41
CA THR A 127 11.26 32.43 8.50
C THR A 127 12.50 31.93 7.78
N THR A 128 13.22 30.95 8.33
CA THR A 128 14.45 30.41 7.73
C THR A 128 14.47 28.88 7.86
N PRO A 129 13.65 28.18 7.07
CA PRO A 129 13.50 26.73 7.19
C PRO A 129 14.75 26.03 6.65
N LEU A 130 15.54 25.45 7.56
CA LEU A 130 16.71 24.64 7.20
C LEU A 130 16.38 23.24 6.64
N TRP A 131 15.17 22.77 6.93
CA TRP A 131 14.60 21.53 6.42
C TRP A 131 13.09 21.74 6.26
N ARG A 132 12.46 20.89 5.47
CA ARG A 132 10.99 20.84 5.35
C ARG A 132 10.46 19.47 5.73
N ALA A 133 9.26 19.44 6.31
CA ALA A 133 8.50 18.21 6.48
C ALA A 133 7.99 17.72 5.11
N CYS A 134 7.93 16.41 4.94
CA CYS A 134 7.52 15.77 3.69
C CYS A 134 6.99 14.36 3.96
N GLN A 135 6.37 13.76 2.94
CA GLN A 135 6.11 12.33 2.92
C GLN A 135 7.19 11.59 2.14
N LEU A 136 7.63 10.48 2.73
CA LEU A 136 8.68 9.62 2.20
C LEU A 136 8.15 8.20 2.01
N GLN A 137 8.62 7.55 0.94
CA GLN A 137 8.53 6.11 0.77
C GLN A 137 9.93 5.51 0.62
N THR A 138 10.05 4.20 0.84
CA THR A 138 11.28 3.43 0.59
C THR A 138 10.89 2.10 0.00
N TYR A 139 11.62 1.63 -1.00
CA TYR A 139 11.36 0.32 -1.61
C TYR A 139 11.58 -0.82 -0.60
N PHE A 140 12.71 -0.77 0.11
CA PHE A 140 13.11 -1.83 1.04
C PHE A 140 13.31 -1.27 2.45
N THR A 141 13.01 -2.10 3.45
CA THR A 141 13.14 -1.77 4.88
C THR A 141 14.35 -2.42 5.54
N ALA A 142 15.04 -3.32 4.84
CA ALA A 142 16.24 -3.97 5.34
C ALA A 142 17.40 -2.97 5.47
N LYS A 143 18.19 -3.12 6.53
CA LYS A 143 19.35 -2.26 6.83
C LYS A 143 20.31 -2.21 5.62
N GLY A 144 20.70 -1.00 5.24
CA GLY A 144 21.59 -0.75 4.08
C GLY A 144 20.86 -0.63 2.72
N MET A 145 19.60 -1.07 2.64
CA MET A 145 18.77 -0.94 1.43
C MET A 145 17.67 0.12 1.55
N ILE A 146 17.58 0.78 2.70
CA ILE A 146 16.67 1.91 2.91
C ILE A 146 17.18 3.07 2.08
N ASP A 147 16.34 3.53 1.16
CA ASP A 147 16.59 4.72 0.35
C ASP A 147 15.28 5.49 0.23
N TYR A 148 15.19 6.59 0.99
CA TYR A 148 13.96 7.37 1.05
C TYR A 148 13.87 8.28 -0.17
N PHE A 149 12.74 8.21 -0.86
CA PHE A 149 12.37 9.17 -1.89
C PHE A 149 11.14 9.95 -1.47
N GLU A 150 11.02 11.17 -1.99
CA GLU A 150 9.91 12.06 -1.67
C GLU A 150 8.73 11.71 -2.56
N VAL A 151 7.54 11.73 -1.98
CA VAL A 151 6.30 11.50 -2.70
C VAL A 151 5.30 12.60 -2.45
N ASP A 152 4.50 12.90 -3.46
CA ASP A 152 3.37 13.83 -3.29
C ASP A 152 2.13 13.08 -2.80
N ALA A 153 1.91 13.18 -1.49
CA ALA A 153 0.76 12.59 -0.82
C ALA A 153 -0.59 13.06 -1.38
N SER A 154 -0.64 14.29 -1.89
CA SER A 154 -1.86 14.89 -2.43
C SER A 154 -2.30 14.24 -3.74
N ALA A 155 -1.40 13.48 -4.39
CA ALA A 155 -1.66 12.81 -5.66
C ALA A 155 -2.18 11.37 -5.50
N LEU A 156 -2.35 10.86 -4.26
CA LEU A 156 -3.09 9.62 -4.08
C LEU A 156 -4.53 9.85 -4.55
N PRO A 157 -5.05 9.05 -5.50
CA PRO A 157 -6.45 9.15 -5.87
C PRO A 157 -7.30 8.81 -4.65
N THR A 158 -7.85 9.82 -4.02
CA THR A 158 -8.92 9.70 -3.05
C THR A 158 -10.00 8.88 -3.74
N ALA A 159 -10.27 7.68 -3.23
CA ALA A 159 -11.33 6.82 -3.76
C ALA A 159 -12.62 7.65 -3.89
N PRO A 160 -13.39 7.54 -4.99
CA PRO A 160 -14.68 8.20 -5.09
C PRO A 160 -15.62 7.57 -4.05
N LEU A 161 -15.76 8.25 -2.91
CA LEU A 161 -16.86 8.04 -1.97
C LEU A 161 -18.05 8.85 -2.47
N ASP A 162 -18.74 8.33 -3.48
CA ASP A 162 -20.16 8.67 -3.67
C ASP A 162 -20.87 7.43 -4.19
N PRO A 163 -21.71 6.75 -3.37
CA PRO A 163 -22.68 5.81 -3.90
C PRO A 163 -23.70 6.58 -4.76
N PRO A 164 -24.13 6.06 -5.92
CA PRO A 164 -25.24 6.67 -6.63
C PRO A 164 -26.48 6.61 -5.72
N SER A 165 -26.93 7.78 -5.25
CA SER A 165 -28.25 7.92 -4.64
C SER A 165 -29.27 7.48 -5.67
N LEU A 166 -29.80 6.26 -5.47
CA LEU A 166 -31.00 5.78 -6.12
C LEU A 166 -32.14 6.72 -5.73
N THR A 167 -32.45 7.68 -6.59
CA THR A 167 -33.74 8.37 -6.53
C THR A 167 -34.81 7.39 -6.98
N CYS A 168 -35.45 6.78 -5.97
CA CYS A 168 -36.74 6.14 -6.13
C CYS A 168 -37.78 7.21 -6.50
N THR A 169 -38.26 7.18 -7.74
CA THR A 169 -39.49 7.86 -8.12
C THR A 169 -40.59 6.82 -8.21
N CYS A 170 -41.41 6.75 -7.16
CA CYS A 170 -42.67 6.03 -7.18
C CYS A 170 -43.75 6.93 -7.78
N THR A 171 -44.32 6.54 -8.93
CA THR A 171 -45.59 7.08 -9.42
C THR A 171 -46.56 5.92 -9.66
N SER A 172 -47.55 5.84 -8.78
CA SER A 172 -48.67 4.91 -8.84
C SER A 172 -49.79 5.46 -9.73
N ALA A 173 -50.40 4.61 -10.56
CA ALA A 173 -51.84 4.58 -10.91
C ALA A 173 -52.04 3.51 -12.02
N SER A 174 -52.58 2.32 -11.77
CA SER A 174 -53.97 1.92 -11.46
C SER A 174 -54.76 1.45 -12.69
N THR A 175 -55.18 0.17 -12.61
CA THR A 175 -56.45 -0.41 -13.13
C THR A 175 -56.50 -0.72 -14.64
N SER A 176 -56.56 -1.99 -15.07
CA SER A 176 -57.80 -2.78 -15.06
C SER A 176 -57.56 -4.29 -15.32
N THR A 177 -58.36 -5.12 -14.63
CA THR A 177 -58.60 -6.57 -14.78
C THR A 177 -59.71 -6.81 -15.84
N PRO A 178 -60.20 -8.05 -16.12
CA PRO A 178 -59.60 -9.41 -16.04
C PRO A 178 -59.82 -10.21 -17.36
N THR A 179 -59.27 -11.43 -17.49
CA THR A 179 -60.01 -12.67 -17.91
C THR A 179 -59.05 -13.87 -18.00
N THR A 180 -59.23 -14.78 -17.03
CA THR A 180 -59.27 -16.26 -17.08
C THR A 180 -58.57 -17.02 -18.22
N THR A 181 -57.69 -17.98 -17.88
CA THR A 181 -57.90 -19.45 -18.10
C THR A 181 -56.63 -20.26 -17.77
N ARG A 182 -56.65 -20.90 -16.59
CA ARG A 182 -56.51 -22.35 -16.30
C ARG A 182 -55.23 -23.15 -16.67
N THR A 183 -54.83 -23.98 -15.69
CA THR A 183 -54.13 -25.30 -15.79
C THR A 183 -52.60 -25.17 -15.86
N SER A 184 -51.74 -25.76 -15.01
CA SER A 184 -51.79 -26.94 -14.12
C SER A 184 -50.59 -26.94 -13.15
N SER A 185 -50.77 -27.49 -11.95
CA SER A 185 -49.73 -27.94 -10.99
C SER A 185 -49.01 -29.22 -11.50
N PRO A 186 -47.88 -29.71 -10.91
CA PRO A 186 -47.72 -30.15 -9.50
C PRO A 186 -46.45 -29.58 -8.82
N THR A 187 -46.48 -29.21 -7.55
CA THR A 187 -46.25 -30.04 -6.34
C THR A 187 -44.92 -30.83 -6.36
N MET A 188 -43.93 -30.34 -5.61
CA MET A 188 -43.06 -31.19 -4.79
C MET A 188 -42.72 -30.44 -3.48
N THR A 189 -42.77 -31.20 -2.41
CA THR A 189 -42.98 -30.77 -1.02
C THR A 189 -41.68 -30.96 -0.22
N CYS A 190 -41.52 -30.14 0.82
CA CYS A 190 -40.90 -30.39 2.15
C CYS A 190 -39.53 -31.12 2.22
N THR A 191 -38.60 -30.72 3.09
CA THR A 191 -38.68 -30.97 4.54
C THR A 191 -37.38 -30.46 5.19
N SER A 192 -37.54 -29.67 6.27
CA SER A 192 -36.85 -29.61 7.59
C SER A 192 -35.33 -29.91 7.69
N ALA A 193 -34.56 -29.48 8.69
CA ALA A 193 -34.80 -28.88 9.98
C ALA A 193 -33.51 -28.20 10.48
N SER A 194 -33.68 -27.32 11.47
CA SER A 194 -32.74 -26.80 12.47
C SER A 194 -31.68 -27.83 12.93
N THR A 195 -30.56 -27.47 13.57
CA THR A 195 -30.49 -26.84 14.90
C THR A 195 -29.03 -26.58 15.32
N LEU A 196 -28.80 -25.49 16.07
CA LEU A 196 -27.79 -25.28 17.15
C LEU A 196 -26.29 -25.21 16.73
N THR A 197 -25.41 -24.45 17.37
CA THR A 197 -25.48 -23.60 18.58
C THR A 197 -24.31 -22.62 18.57
N LEU A 198 -24.58 -21.42 19.07
CA LEU A 198 -23.59 -20.43 19.48
C LEU A 198 -22.80 -20.95 20.69
N SER A 199 -21.49 -20.74 20.73
CA SER A 199 -20.72 -20.72 21.98
C SER A 199 -19.54 -19.77 21.81
N SER A 200 -19.75 -18.56 22.30
CA SER A 200 -18.82 -17.48 22.54
C SER A 200 -17.83 -17.84 23.65
N TRP A 201 -16.54 -17.57 23.46
CA TRP A 201 -15.54 -17.50 24.53
C TRP A 201 -14.73 -16.20 24.44
N THR A 202 -14.72 -15.49 25.56
CA THR A 202 -14.01 -14.23 25.84
C THR A 202 -12.67 -14.47 26.55
N PRO A 203 -11.75 -13.48 26.54
CA PRO A 203 -10.35 -13.65 26.94
C PRO A 203 -10.07 -13.27 28.40
N GLY A 204 -9.07 -13.91 29.03
CA GLY A 204 -8.38 -13.45 30.25
C GLY A 204 -6.87 -13.44 29.98
N ARG A 205 -6.19 -12.28 29.99
CA ARG A 205 -5.66 -11.47 31.11
C ARG A 205 -4.40 -12.06 31.76
N LEU A 206 -3.30 -11.34 31.49
CA LEU A 206 -2.07 -11.09 32.27
C LEU A 206 -1.64 -12.07 33.37
N GLN A 207 -0.38 -12.51 33.27
CA GLN A 207 0.72 -12.00 34.11
C GLN A 207 1.97 -11.77 33.24
#